data_AF-A0A2I0D8T9-F1
#
_entry.id   AF-A0A2I0D8T9-F1
#
_cell.length_a   1.000
_cell.length_b   1.000
_cell.length_c   1.000
_cell.angle_alpha   90.00
_cell.angle_beta   90.00
_cell.angle_gamma   90.00
#
_symmetry.space_group_name_H-M   'P 1'
#
loop_
_entity.id
_entity.type
_entity.pdbx_description
1 polymer ?
#
loop_
_entity_poly.entity_id
_entity_poly.type
_entity_poly.pdbx_seq_one_letter_code
_entity_poly.pdbx_strand_id
1 'polypeptide(L)' 'GNTSFEYLKNIRLEKAKNKLQYSKDSIFEIAFKCGFDTTSYFSNIFKKHIGLSPTQFRKTL' A
#
# COMPACT_ATOMS: atom_id res chain seq x y z
N GLY A 1 -10.64 -2.13 21.34
CA GLY A 1 -9.99 -3.30 20.71
C GLY A 1 -10.01 -3.12 19.22
N ASN A 2 -8.84 -3.06 18.58
CA ASN A 2 -8.66 -2.94 17.11
C ASN A 2 -7.31 -3.50 16.62
N THR A 3 -6.54 -4.12 17.51
CA THR A 3 -5.10 -4.33 17.34
C THR A 3 -4.76 -5.31 16.22
N SER A 4 -5.55 -6.37 16.01
CA SER A 4 -5.25 -7.40 15.00
C SER A 4 -5.47 -6.91 13.56
N PHE A 5 -6.54 -6.16 13.32
CA PHE A 5 -6.84 -5.62 11.99
C PHE A 5 -5.92 -4.46 11.61
N GLU A 6 -5.58 -3.59 12.57
CA GLU A 6 -4.60 -2.52 12.33
C GLU A 6 -3.19 -3.08 12.12
N TYR A 7 -2.79 -4.07 12.90
CA TYR A 7 -1.51 -4.74 12.73
C TYR A 7 -1.39 -5.41 11.35
N LEU A 8 -2.41 -6.15 10.92
CA LEU A 8 -2.44 -6.75 9.59
C LEU A 8 -2.37 -5.69 8.49
N LYS A 9 -3.07 -4.57 8.65
CA LYS A 9 -3.03 -3.45 7.70
C LYS A 9 -1.62 -2.87 7.58
N ASN A 10 -0.93 -2.67 8.70
CA ASN A 10 0.44 -2.15 8.71
C ASN A 10 1.39 -3.10 7.98
N ILE A 11 1.29 -4.42 8.22
CA ILE A 11 2.09 -5.42 7.48
C ILE A 11 1.83 -5.34 5.97
N ARG A 12 0.56 -5.25 5.55
CA ARG A 12 0.21 -5.15 4.13
C ARG A 12 0.76 -3.86 3.50
N LEU A 13 0.75 -2.76 4.23
CA LEU A 13 1.28 -1.47 3.79
C LEU A 13 2.80 -1.48 3.64
N GLU A 14 3.54 -2.06 4.59
CA GLU A 14 4.99 -2.23 4.48
C GLU A 14 5.38 -3.12 3.28
N LYS A 15 4.63 -4.20 3.05
CA LYS A 15 4.81 -5.05 1.86
C LYS A 15 4.54 -4.26 0.57
N ALA A 16 3.51 -3.43 0.54
CA ALA A 16 3.18 -2.59 -0.61
C ALA A 16 4.27 -1.55 -0.88
N LYS A 17 4.83 -0.93 0.17
CA LYS A 17 5.94 0.02 0.07
C LYS A 17 7.17 -0.61 -0.58
N ASN A 18 7.56 -1.80 -0.12
CA ASN A 18 8.66 -2.56 -0.73
C ASN A 18 8.39 -2.88 -2.20
N LYS A 19 7.17 -3.30 -2.54
CA LYS A 19 6.81 -3.54 -3.95
C LYS A 19 6.84 -2.28 -4.80
N LEU A 20 6.39 -1.14 -4.28
CA LEU A 20 6.44 0.13 -5.01
C LEU A 20 7.88 0.54 -5.33
N GLN A 21 8.83 0.23 -4.45
CA GLN A 21 10.24 0.55 -4.60
C GLN A 21 11.01 -0.42 -5.49
N TYR A 22 10.77 -1.72 -5.36
CA TYR A 22 11.61 -2.73 -6.00
C TYR A 22 10.95 -3.49 -7.16
N SER A 23 9.66 -3.25 -7.43
CA SER A 23 8.95 -3.90 -8.53
C SER A 23 8.44 -2.89 -9.56
N LYS A 24 8.23 -3.38 -10.79
CA LYS A 24 7.58 -2.64 -11.88
C LYS A 24 6.08 -2.90 -11.96
N ASP A 25 5.53 -3.70 -11.04
CA ASP A 25 4.09 -4.01 -10.96
C ASP A 25 3.27 -2.71 -10.95
N SER A 26 2.13 -2.69 -11.63
CA SER A 26 1.19 -1.56 -11.57
C SER A 26 0.65 -1.37 -10.15
N ILE A 27 0.12 -0.16 -9.87
CA ILE A 27 -0.48 0.13 -8.55
C ILE A 27 -1.65 -0.82 -8.24
N PHE A 28 -2.41 -1.21 -9.28
CA PHE A 28 -3.48 -2.20 -9.18
C PHE A 28 -2.95 -3.58 -8.76
N GLU A 29 -1.92 -4.09 -9.43
CA GLU A 29 -1.33 -5.39 -9.11
C GLU A 29 -0.72 -5.40 -7.71
N ILE A 30 -0.07 -4.30 -7.29
CA ILE A 30 0.48 -4.17 -5.94
C ILE A 30 -0.64 -4.21 -4.89
N ALA A 31 -1.72 -3.47 -5.12
CA ALA A 31 -2.89 -3.48 -4.22
C ALA A 31 -3.45 -4.90 -4.07
N PHE A 32 -3.67 -5.59 -5.19
CA PHE A 32 -4.18 -6.95 -5.22
C PHE A 32 -3.22 -7.95 -4.54
N LYS A 33 -1.92 -7.93 -4.88
CA LYS A 33 -0.89 -8.80 -4.28
C LYS A 33 -0.65 -8.54 -2.78
N CYS A 34 -1.06 -7.38 -2.28
CA CYS A 34 -1.03 -7.03 -0.85
C CYS A 34 -2.36 -7.30 -0.12
N GLY A 35 -3.36 -7.85 -0.81
CA GLY A 35 -4.64 -8.25 -0.20
C GLY A 35 -5.60 -7.08 0.00
N PHE A 36 -5.56 -6.07 -0.87
CA PHE A 36 -6.55 -5.01 -0.92
C PHE A 36 -7.57 -5.28 -2.02
N ASP A 37 -8.85 -5.17 -1.69
CA ASP A 37 -9.95 -5.47 -2.60
C ASP A 37 -10.08 -4.41 -3.71
N THR A 38 -9.69 -3.16 -3.43
CA THR A 38 -9.73 -2.07 -4.41
C THR A 38 -8.49 -1.18 -4.33
N THR A 39 -8.05 -0.70 -5.49
CA THR A 39 -6.94 0.26 -5.61
C THR A 39 -7.26 1.58 -4.92
N SER A 40 -8.53 2.01 -4.93
CA SER A 40 -8.96 3.25 -4.27
C SER A 40 -8.83 3.16 -2.75
N TYR A 41 -9.30 2.06 -2.15
CA TYR A 41 -9.12 1.82 -0.71
C TYR A 41 -7.64 1.78 -0.34
N PHE A 42 -6.84 0.99 -1.08
CA PHE A 42 -5.40 0.92 -0.91
C PHE A 42 -4.74 2.30 -0.96
N SER A 43 -5.03 3.09 -1.99
CA SER A 43 -4.42 4.41 -2.17
C SER A 43 -4.75 5.37 -1.03
N ASN A 44 -5.99 5.34 -0.54
CA ASN A 44 -6.43 6.17 0.58
C ASN A 44 -5.70 5.79 1.88
N ILE A 45 -5.64 4.50 2.21
CA ILE A 45 -4.97 4.07 3.44
C ILE A 45 -3.45 4.21 3.37
N PHE A 46 -2.86 3.99 2.18
CA PHE A 46 -1.42 4.13 1.97
C PHE A 46 -1.03 5.59 2.13
N LYS A 47 -1.80 6.51 1.54
CA LYS A 47 -1.61 7.95 1.74
C LYS A 47 -1.78 8.35 3.21
N LYS A 48 -2.78 7.80 3.92
CA LYS A 48 -2.99 8.09 5.34
C LYS A 48 -1.81 7.63 6.21
N HIS A 49 -1.17 6.51 5.87
CA HIS A 49 -0.09 5.92 6.66
C HIS A 49 1.30 6.44 6.29
N ILE A 50 1.56 6.71 5.00
CA ILE A 50 2.88 7.08 4.46
C ILE A 50 2.97 8.59 4.15
N GLY A 51 1.83 9.28 4.05
CA GLY A 51 1.74 10.71 3.69
C GLY A 51 1.66 10.98 2.18
N LEU A 52 2.07 10.03 1.35
CA LEU A 52 2.06 10.13 -0.11
C LEU A 52 1.14 9.07 -0.74
N SER A 53 0.48 9.38 -1.85
CA SER A 53 -0.20 8.33 -2.62
C SER A 53 0.80 7.32 -3.19
N PRO A 54 0.40 6.06 -3.47
CA PRO A 54 1.29 5.06 -4.05
C PRO A 54 2.01 5.54 -5.32
N THR A 55 1.30 6.26 -6.19
CA THR A 55 1.85 6.83 -7.43
C THR A 55 2.86 7.93 -7.15
N GLN A 56 2.59 8.81 -6.18
CA GLN A 56 3.55 9.85 -5.78
C GLN A 56 4.79 9.22 -5.14
N PHE A 57 4.61 8.26 -4.24
CA PHE A 57 5.69 7.56 -3.56
C PHE A 57 6.62 6.84 -4.56
N ARG A 58 6.07 6.22 -5.60
CA ARG A 58 6.90 5.60 -6.66
C ARG A 58 7.69 6.64 -7.47
N LYS A 59 7.16 7.85 -7.68
CA LYS A 59 7.85 8.91 -8.43
C LYS A 59 8.97 9.58 -7.65
N THR A 60 8.99 9.45 -6.32
CA THR A 60 10.02 10.04 -5.45
C THR A 60 11.24 9.14 -5.25
N LEU A 61 11.22 7.93 -5.81
CA LEU A 61 12.30 6.96 -5.80
C LEU A 61 13.04 6.98 -7.13
#